data_AF-A0A9D6MXY4-F1
#
_entry.id   AF-A0A9D6MXY4-F1
#
_cell.length_a   1.000
_cell.length_b   1.000
_cell.length_c   1.000
_cell.angle_alpha   90.00
_cell.angle_beta   90.00
_cell.angle_gamma   90.00
#
_symmetry.space_group_name_H-M   'P 1'
#
loop_
_entity.id
_entity.type
_entity.pdbx_description
1 polymer ?
#
loop_
_entity_poly.entity_id
_entity_poly.type
_entity_poly.pdbx_seq_one_letter_code
_entity_poly.pdbx_strand_id
1 'polypeptide(L)' 'MSRSDPVPLEIKNQCLQKDVPFFFKQWGGVFKKKAGRVLENKIWEEMPALAG' A
#
# COMPACT_ATOMS: atom_id res chain seq x y z
N MET A 1 -9.53 -23.05 -1.48
CA MET A 1 -10.32 -21.82 -1.71
C MET A 1 -9.36 -20.65 -1.63
N SER A 2 -8.78 -20.29 -2.77
CA SER A 2 -7.81 -19.21 -2.90
C SER A 2 -8.50 -17.91 -2.51
N ARG A 3 -8.20 -17.40 -1.30
CA ARG A 3 -8.55 -16.02 -0.96
C ARG A 3 -7.69 -15.17 -1.88
N SER A 4 -8.28 -14.61 -2.92
CA SER A 4 -7.63 -13.59 -3.74
C SER A 4 -7.00 -12.58 -2.79
N ASP A 5 -5.72 -12.28 -3.02
CA ASP A 5 -5.00 -11.30 -2.21
C ASP A 5 -5.81 -10.00 -2.12
N PRO A 6 -5.81 -9.32 -0.96
CA PRO A 6 -6.54 -8.08 -0.83
C PRO A 6 -6.03 -7.07 -1.87
N VAL A 7 -6.95 -6.34 -2.52
CA VAL A 7 -6.66 -5.39 -3.63
C VAL A 7 -5.41 -4.50 -3.40
N PRO A 8 -5.13 -3.97 -2.19
CA PRO A 8 -3.90 -3.21 -1.94
C PRO A 8 -2.60 -3.99 -2.18
N LEU A 9 -2.59 -5.30 -1.92
CA LEU A 9 -1.43 -6.16 -2.13
C LEU A 9 -1.20 -6.44 -3.61
N GLU A 10 -2.27 -6.58 -4.39
CA GLU A 10 -2.17 -6.73 -5.84
C GLU A 10 -1.59 -5.46 -6.49
N ILE A 11 -2.05 -4.28 -6.07
CA ILE A 11 -1.52 -3.00 -6.56
C ILE A 11 -0.05 -2.82 -6.14
N LYS A 12 0.29 -3.15 -4.90
CA LYS A 12 1.69 -3.15 -4.43
C LYS A 12 2.58 -4.01 -5.33
N ASN A 13 2.16 -5.24 -5.63
CA ASN A 13 2.92 -6.14 -6.48
C ASN A 13 3.12 -5.56 -7.89
N GLN A 14 2.09 -4.92 -8.46
CA GLN A 14 2.22 -4.24 -9.75
C GLN A 14 3.17 -3.04 -9.72
N CYS A 15 3.17 -2.26 -8.65
CA CYS A 15 4.12 -1.15 -8.46
C CYS A 15 5.56 -1.67 -8.35
N LEU A 16 5.80 -2.72 -7.55
CA LEU A 16 7.11 -3.35 -7.40
C LEU A 16 7.62 -3.95 -8.72
N GLN A 17 6.75 -4.56 -9.52
CA GLN A 17 7.10 -5.09 -10.84
C GLN A 17 7.49 -4.00 -11.84
N LYS A 18 7.00 -2.77 -11.65
CA LYS A 18 7.25 -1.63 -12.54
C LYS A 18 8.29 -0.64 -11.98
N ASP A 19 8.91 -0.98 -10.86
CA ASP A 19 9.84 -0.08 -10.14
C ASP A 19 9.21 1.29 -9.81
N VAL A 20 7.90 1.30 -9.53
CA VAL A 20 7.14 2.52 -9.21
C VAL A 20 6.98 2.62 -7.70
N PRO A 21 7.28 3.78 -7.08
CA PRO A 21 7.11 3.97 -5.64
C PRO A 21 5.64 3.81 -5.23
N PHE A 22 5.41 3.03 -4.18
CA PHE A 22 4.08 2.68 -3.70
C PHE A 22 3.75 3.37 -2.37
N PHE A 23 2.66 4.14 -2.37
CA PHE A 23 2.13 4.81 -1.19
C PHE A 23 0.78 4.20 -0.79
N PHE A 24 0.66 3.70 0.45
CA PHE A 24 -0.58 3.16 0.98
C PHE A 24 -1.10 3.99 2.15
N LYS A 25 -2.36 4.45 2.02
CA LYS A 25 -3.07 5.13 3.09
C LYS A 25 -4.56 4.84 3.03
N GLN A 26 -5.12 4.38 4.14
CA GLN A 26 -6.55 4.17 4.34
C GLN A 26 -7.17 5.43 4.97
N TRP A 27 -8.16 6.02 4.29
CA TRP A 27 -8.80 7.28 4.69
C TRP A 27 -10.12 7.10 5.47
N GLY A 28 -10.56 5.85 5.70
CA GLY A 28 -11.77 5.52 6.44
C GLY A 28 -11.71 4.15 7.12
N GLY A 29 -12.31 4.03 8.31
CA GLY A 29 -12.32 2.79 9.10
C GLY A 29 -12.50 3.06 10.60
N VAL A 30 -13.02 2.09 11.33
CA VAL A 30 -13.32 2.20 12.78
C VAL A 30 -12.05 2.38 13.61
N PHE A 31 -10.91 1.84 13.15
CA PHE A 31 -9.61 1.95 13.81
C PHE A 31 -8.70 3.01 13.17
N LYS A 32 -9.10 4.28 13.23
CA LYS A 32 -8.36 5.45 12.70
C LYS A 32 -6.90 5.60 13.18
N LYS A 33 -6.51 4.97 14.30
CA LYS A 33 -5.22 5.19 14.97
C LYS A 33 -4.17 4.09 14.78
N LYS A 34 -4.52 2.88 14.32
CA LYS A 34 -3.59 1.73 14.32
C LYS A 34 -3.30 1.11 12.95
N ALA A 35 -4.18 1.26 11.96
CA ALA A 35 -4.06 0.54 10.68
C ALA A 35 -4.00 1.44 9.44
N GLY A 36 -4.08 2.76 9.60
CA GLY A 36 -4.30 3.67 8.46
C GLY A 36 -3.18 3.73 7.42
N ARG A 37 -1.96 3.29 7.74
CA ARG A 37 -0.80 3.30 6.83
C ARG A 37 -0.05 1.97 6.79
N VAL A 38 -0.58 0.95 7.46
CA VAL A 38 0.10 -0.34 7.63
C VAL A 38 -0.55 -1.36 6.72
N LEU A 39 0.23 -1.92 5.81
CA LEU A 39 -0.14 -3.06 4.98
C LEU A 39 0.87 -4.17 5.25
N GLU A 40 0.38 -5.36 5.65
CA GLU A 40 1.21 -6.50 6.04
C GLU A 40 2.25 -6.19 7.15
N ASN A 41 1.85 -5.46 8.19
CA ASN A 41 2.75 -5.01 9.27
C ASN A 41 3.92 -4.13 8.81
N LYS A 42 3.87 -3.58 7.59
CA LYS A 42 4.83 -2.59 7.08
C LYS A 42 4.13 -1.29 6.71
N ILE A 43 4.85 -0.19 6.88
CA ILE A 43 4.37 1.14 6.44
C ILE A 43 4.88 1.36 5.02
N TRP A 44 3.98 1.72 4.12
CA TRP A 44 4.29 1.99 2.71
C TRP A 44 4.06 3.47 2.44
N GLU A 45 5.12 4.26 2.56
CA GLU A 45 5.09 5.72 2.37
C GLU A 45 6.09 6.20 1.31
N GLU A 46 6.37 5.36 0.31
CA GLU A 46 7.30 5.68 -0.77
C GLU A 46 6.73 6.82 -1.62
N MET A 47 7.53 7.87 -1.81
CA MET A 47 7.20 9.01 -2.66
C MET A 47 8.02 8.92 -3.95
N PRO A 48 7.47 9.30 -5.11
CA PRO A 48 8.29 9.49 -6.30
C PRO A 48 9.39 10.50 -5.99
N ALA A 49 10.63 10.17 -6.37
CA ALA A 49 11.67 11.19 -6.48
C ALA A 49 11.09 12.29 -7.37
N LEU A 50 11.15 13.55 -6.90
CA LEU A 50 10.68 14.69 -7.69
C LEU A 50 11.23 14.54 -9.11
N ALA A 51 10.33 14.33 -10.08
CA ALA A 51 10.68 14.39 -11.48
C ALA A 51 11.02 15.87 -11.73
N GLY A 52 12.31 16.18 -11.75
CA GLY A 52 12.83 17.50 -12.11
C GLY A 52 12.59 17.83 -13.57
#